data_AF-A0A8D0GMU4-F1
#
_entry.id   AF-A0A8D0GMU4-F1
#
_cell.length_a   1.000
_cell.length_b   1.000
_cell.length_c   1.000
_cell.angle_alpha   90.00
_cell.angle_beta   90.00
_cell.angle_gamma   90.00
#
_symmetry.space_group_name_H-M   'P 1'
#
loop_
_entity.id
_entity.type
_entity.pdbx_description
1 polymer ?
#
loop_
_entity_poly.entity_id
_entity_poly.type
_entity_poly.pdbx_seq_one_letter_code
_entity_poly.pdbx_strand_id
1 'polypeptide(L)'
;MSGSYNGECNEKLALDQNALESAYVLLKEEVFSIIRESLTIVPWKPESLRHAVNAIVEQEKEDEKYGLGVPSGNIVSSRPKKWKELWKDTVMESVTARMKDPPFTDTSKDLSAVWRSFLHMGKTMKEDMITVVQDIQQYYPQPFNVCCTYAECYHRYFSSQLETVAQFELGDKDTYLLLNWVQNIYPNQIRNHPILVKELDKAELGSLLPPQDIKQLEATYLVNEVAFVKNCLTRSLEMEVKWWAKEAEPRMLDGCFHSELAIDVTQVREISC
;
A
#
# COMPACT_ATOMS: atom_id res chain seq x y z
N MET A 1 -34.24 -10.34 60.87
CA MET A 1 -34.56 -11.07 59.61
C MET A 1 -34.33 -10.20 58.36
N SER A 2 -33.27 -9.37 58.32
CA SER A 2 -33.03 -8.40 57.23
C SER A 2 -31.82 -8.74 56.34
N GLY A 3 -31.16 -9.89 56.54
CA GLY A 3 -29.91 -10.25 55.85
C GLY A 3 -30.05 -11.07 54.56
N SER A 4 -31.20 -11.69 54.27
CA SER A 4 -31.34 -12.63 53.15
C SER A 4 -31.69 -11.96 51.82
N TYR A 5 -32.45 -10.85 51.85
CA TYR A 5 -32.93 -10.16 50.63
C TYR A 5 -31.85 -9.33 49.91
N ASN A 6 -30.83 -8.84 50.64
CA ASN A 6 -29.73 -8.08 50.04
C ASN A 6 -28.71 -8.97 49.33
N GLY A 7 -28.62 -10.25 49.68
CA GLY A 7 -27.69 -11.22 49.06
C GLY A 7 -28.15 -11.61 47.66
N GLU A 8 -29.41 -12.00 47.50
CA GLU A 8 -29.99 -12.43 46.21
C GLU A 8 -30.05 -11.27 45.18
N CYS A 9 -30.23 -10.03 45.63
CA CYS A 9 -30.25 -8.86 44.76
C CYS A 9 -28.86 -8.52 44.20
N ASN A 10 -27.82 -8.61 45.04
CA ASN A 10 -26.44 -8.38 44.62
C ASN A 10 -25.89 -9.49 43.71
N GLU A 11 -26.30 -10.74 43.95
CA GLU A 11 -25.89 -11.89 43.11
C GLU A 11 -26.53 -11.83 41.72
N LYS A 12 -27.80 -11.40 41.63
CA LYS A 12 -28.48 -11.17 40.36
C LYS A 12 -27.90 -10.00 39.55
N LEU A 13 -27.55 -8.90 40.23
CA LEU A 13 -26.86 -7.76 39.61
C LEU A 13 -25.47 -8.16 39.07
N ALA A 14 -24.73 -9.00 39.79
CA ALA A 14 -23.43 -9.50 39.35
C ALA A 14 -23.54 -10.46 38.13
N LEU A 15 -24.59 -11.30 38.08
CA LEU A 15 -24.87 -12.16 36.93
C LEU A 15 -25.25 -11.34 35.69
N ASP A 16 -26.11 -10.33 35.85
CA ASP A 16 -26.51 -9.43 34.76
C ASP A 16 -25.31 -8.62 34.24
N GLN A 17 -24.42 -8.21 35.14
CA GLN A 17 -23.17 -7.52 34.79
C GLN A 17 -22.20 -8.42 34.01
N ASN A 18 -22.02 -9.68 34.42
CA ASN A 18 -21.17 -10.63 33.70
C ASN A 18 -21.73 -10.97 32.30
N ALA A 19 -23.06 -11.13 32.19
CA ALA A 19 -23.73 -11.33 30.91
C ALA A 19 -23.53 -10.13 29.96
N LEU A 20 -23.61 -8.91 30.51
CA LEU A 20 -23.39 -7.69 29.75
C LEU A 20 -21.95 -7.54 29.26
N GLU A 21 -20.96 -7.78 30.13
CA GLU A 21 -19.55 -7.75 29.73
C GLU A 21 -19.26 -8.80 28.64
N SER A 22 -19.83 -9.99 28.77
CA SER A 22 -19.71 -11.05 27.76
C SER A 22 -20.32 -10.62 26.42
N ALA A 23 -21.49 -9.97 26.45
CA ALA A 23 -22.12 -9.43 25.24
C ALA A 23 -21.28 -8.31 24.59
N TYR A 24 -20.63 -7.47 25.38
CA TYR A 24 -19.72 -6.43 24.87
C TYR A 24 -18.46 -7.01 24.21
N VAL A 25 -17.91 -8.10 24.76
CA VAL A 25 -16.78 -8.81 24.13
C VAL A 25 -17.19 -9.35 22.77
N LEU A 26 -18.33 -10.03 22.68
CA LEU A 26 -18.84 -10.56 21.41
C LEU A 26 -19.13 -9.44 20.40
N LEU A 27 -19.74 -8.33 20.84
CA LEU A 27 -19.98 -7.17 19.99
C LEU A 27 -18.67 -6.60 19.45
N LYS A 28 -17.66 -6.45 20.31
CA LYS A 28 -16.34 -5.95 19.92
C LYS A 28 -15.74 -6.85 18.84
N GLU A 29 -15.71 -8.16 19.07
CA GLU A 29 -15.18 -9.14 18.12
C GLU A 29 -15.87 -9.04 16.76
N GLU A 30 -17.20 -9.01 16.73
CA GLU A 30 -17.98 -8.93 15.49
C GLU A 30 -17.75 -7.60 14.76
N VAL A 31 -17.78 -6.47 15.47
CA VAL A 31 -17.53 -5.14 14.90
C VAL A 31 -16.17 -5.09 14.23
N PHE A 32 -15.10 -5.49 14.92
CA PHE A 32 -13.76 -5.43 14.37
C PHE A 32 -13.47 -6.52 13.33
N SER A 33 -14.22 -7.63 13.35
CA SER A 33 -14.24 -8.59 12.23
C SER A 33 -14.76 -7.92 10.96
N ILE A 34 -15.90 -7.23 11.04
CA ILE A 34 -16.48 -6.50 9.91
C ILE A 34 -15.55 -5.38 9.41
N ILE A 35 -14.91 -4.63 10.32
CA ILE A 35 -13.94 -3.59 9.91
C ILE A 35 -12.75 -4.22 9.17
N ARG A 36 -12.21 -5.33 9.68
CA ARG A 36 -11.08 -6.04 9.05
C ARG A 36 -11.41 -6.50 7.64
N GLU A 37 -12.64 -6.93 7.41
CA GLU A 37 -13.12 -7.43 6.11
C GLU A 37 -13.91 -6.38 5.30
N SER A 38 -13.87 -5.11 5.70
CA SER A 38 -14.67 -4.02 5.13
C SER A 38 -14.58 -3.92 3.61
N LEU A 39 -13.37 -4.02 3.05
CA LEU A 39 -13.10 -3.99 1.60
C LEU A 39 -13.72 -5.18 0.84
N THR A 40 -13.93 -6.31 1.51
CA THR A 40 -14.49 -7.54 0.92
C THR A 40 -16.01 -7.60 1.09
N ILE A 41 -16.52 -7.08 2.21
CA ILE A 41 -17.93 -7.17 2.60
C ILE A 41 -18.78 -6.08 1.92
N VAL A 42 -18.24 -4.87 1.76
CA VAL A 42 -18.99 -3.71 1.26
C VAL A 42 -19.78 -3.96 -0.03
N PRO A 43 -19.23 -4.65 -1.05
CA PRO A 43 -19.98 -4.92 -2.28
C PRO A 43 -21.25 -5.76 -2.08
N TRP A 44 -21.33 -6.57 -1.02
CA TRP A 44 -22.40 -7.56 -0.80
C TRP A 44 -23.27 -7.26 0.42
N LYS A 45 -22.72 -6.63 1.46
CA LYS A 45 -23.42 -6.32 2.72
C LYS A 45 -22.97 -4.98 3.31
N PRO A 46 -23.27 -3.85 2.63
CA PRO A 46 -22.90 -2.51 3.11
C PRO A 46 -23.46 -2.18 4.49
N GLU A 47 -24.63 -2.74 4.84
CA GLU A 47 -25.29 -2.46 6.10
C GLU A 47 -24.54 -2.99 7.32
N SER A 48 -23.82 -4.09 7.17
CA SER A 48 -22.95 -4.61 8.23
C SER A 48 -21.88 -3.59 8.60
N LEU A 49 -21.23 -2.97 7.60
CA LEU A 49 -20.25 -1.93 7.83
C LEU A 49 -20.89 -0.71 8.50
N ARG A 50 -22.06 -0.25 8.02
CA ARG A 50 -22.77 0.88 8.64
C ARG A 50 -23.05 0.64 10.13
N HIS A 51 -23.55 -0.54 10.49
CA HIS A 51 -23.82 -0.88 11.89
C HIS A 51 -22.53 -0.98 12.73
N ALA A 52 -21.47 -1.56 12.18
CA ALA A 52 -20.17 -1.63 12.84
C ALA A 52 -19.59 -0.24 13.11
N VAL A 53 -19.62 0.66 12.13
CA VAL A 53 -19.16 2.06 12.29
C VAL A 53 -20.01 2.81 13.30
N ASN A 54 -21.33 2.66 13.26
CA ASN A 54 -22.23 3.27 14.25
C ASN A 54 -21.92 2.79 15.67
N ALA A 55 -21.64 1.50 15.85
CA ALA A 55 -21.25 0.96 17.15
C ALA A 55 -19.95 1.62 17.67
N ILE A 56 -18.94 1.78 16.82
CA ILE A 56 -17.68 2.48 17.16
C ILE A 56 -17.97 3.94 17.55
N VAL A 57 -18.75 4.66 16.75
CA VAL A 57 -19.10 6.06 17.00
C VAL A 57 -19.84 6.23 18.34
N GLU A 58 -20.77 5.33 18.67
CA GLU A 58 -21.47 5.38 19.96
C GLU A 58 -20.52 5.06 21.13
N GLN A 59 -19.58 4.13 20.97
CA GLN A 59 -18.59 3.89 22.03
C GLN A 59 -17.66 5.09 22.27
N GLU A 60 -17.24 5.79 21.22
CA GLU A 60 -16.44 7.00 21.35
C GLU A 60 -17.23 8.14 22.02
N LYS A 61 -18.52 8.30 21.72
CA LYS A 61 -19.38 9.28 22.41
C LYS A 61 -19.51 8.99 23.90
N GLU A 62 -19.62 7.73 24.28
CA GLU A 62 -19.66 7.35 25.71
C GLU A 62 -18.31 7.59 26.40
N ASP A 63 -17.20 7.37 25.71
CA ASP A 63 -15.86 7.69 26.22
C ASP A 63 -15.67 9.21 26.39
N GLU A 64 -16.19 10.03 25.48
CA GLU A 64 -16.21 11.51 25.60
C GLU A 64 -17.04 11.97 26.81
N LYS A 65 -18.26 11.43 26.99
CA LYS A 65 -19.11 11.75 28.16
C LYS A 65 -18.44 11.39 29.47
N TYR A 66 -17.75 10.24 29.51
CA TYR A 66 -16.97 9.81 30.67
C TYR A 66 -15.84 10.80 30.99
N GLY A 67 -15.10 11.26 29.97
CA GLY A 67 -14.05 12.27 30.12
C GLY A 67 -14.56 13.61 30.67
N LEU A 68 -15.83 13.94 30.41
CA LEU A 68 -16.51 15.14 30.92
C LEU A 68 -17.12 14.96 32.34
N GLY A 69 -16.96 13.79 32.96
CA GLY A 69 -17.46 13.52 34.31
C GLY A 69 -18.98 13.33 34.39
N VAL A 70 -19.66 13.10 33.26
CA VAL A 70 -21.09 12.79 33.24
C VAL A 70 -21.29 11.35 33.75
N PRO A 71 -22.19 11.09 34.72
CA PRO A 71 -22.46 9.74 35.18
C PRO A 71 -22.99 8.88 34.03
N SER A 72 -22.18 7.96 33.54
CA SER A 72 -22.63 6.92 32.61
C SER A 72 -23.30 5.81 33.44
N GLY A 73 -24.50 5.38 33.05
CA GLY A 73 -25.31 4.49 33.87
C GLY A 73 -24.59 3.17 34.20
N ASN A 74 -24.49 2.84 35.49
CA ASN A 74 -24.16 1.56 36.15
C ASN A 74 -23.29 0.49 35.46
N ILE A 75 -22.46 0.79 34.46
CA ILE A 75 -21.63 -0.20 33.77
C ILE A 75 -20.14 0.09 34.01
N VAL A 76 -19.51 -0.83 34.74
CA VAL A 76 -18.13 -0.86 35.24
C VAL A 76 -17.18 -1.52 34.24
N SER A 77 -17.26 -1.19 32.96
CA SER A 77 -16.11 -1.46 32.06
C SER A 77 -15.17 -0.27 32.13
N SER A 78 -13.87 -0.53 32.21
CA SER A 78 -12.81 0.48 32.28
C SER A 78 -12.87 1.43 31.07
N ARG A 79 -13.63 2.52 31.19
CA ARG A 79 -13.65 3.62 30.23
C ARG A 79 -12.37 4.44 30.39
N PRO A 80 -11.78 4.98 29.32
CA PRO A 80 -12.23 4.91 27.93
C PRO A 80 -11.86 3.58 27.24
N LYS A 81 -12.71 3.13 26.32
CA LYS A 81 -12.48 1.92 25.51
C LYS A 81 -11.65 2.18 24.25
N LYS A 82 -11.60 3.42 23.75
CA LYS A 82 -10.74 3.87 22.64
C LYS A 82 -10.93 3.03 21.37
N TRP A 83 -12.18 2.76 21.00
CA TRP A 83 -12.50 1.95 19.81
C TRP A 83 -12.05 2.60 18.50
N LYS A 84 -11.87 3.93 18.46
CA LYS A 84 -11.28 4.63 17.33
C LYS A 84 -9.79 4.30 17.15
N GLU A 85 -9.03 4.16 18.23
CA GLU A 85 -7.62 3.71 18.15
C GLU A 85 -7.58 2.27 17.62
N LEU A 86 -8.39 1.39 18.21
CA LEU A 86 -8.49 0.00 17.76
C LEU A 86 -8.97 -0.13 16.31
N TRP A 87 -9.84 0.78 15.84
CA TRP A 87 -10.25 0.84 14.44
C TRP A 87 -9.07 1.15 13.52
N LYS A 88 -8.21 2.12 13.88
CA LYS A 88 -7.00 2.41 13.10
C LYS A 88 -6.07 1.20 13.02
N ASP A 89 -5.88 0.51 14.15
CA ASP A 89 -5.05 -0.70 14.20
C ASP A 89 -5.64 -1.81 13.33
N THR A 90 -6.96 -2.01 13.39
CA THR A 90 -7.66 -3.01 12.56
C THR A 90 -7.59 -2.69 11.07
N VAL A 91 -7.69 -1.41 10.69
CA VAL A 91 -7.47 -0.96 9.30
C VAL A 91 -6.04 -1.25 8.87
N MET A 92 -5.05 -0.95 9.71
CA MET A 92 -3.64 -1.24 9.42
C MET A 92 -3.39 -2.76 9.26
N GLU A 93 -3.98 -3.60 10.10
CA GLU A 93 -3.94 -5.06 9.97
C GLU A 93 -4.55 -5.54 8.65
N SER A 94 -5.75 -5.04 8.31
CA SER A 94 -6.45 -5.37 7.07
C SER A 94 -5.61 -5.00 5.84
N VAL A 95 -5.09 -3.77 5.81
CA VAL A 95 -4.21 -3.29 4.74
C VAL A 95 -2.96 -4.16 4.63
N THR A 96 -2.32 -4.47 5.76
CA THR A 96 -1.11 -5.32 5.79
C THR A 96 -1.38 -6.71 5.23
N ALA A 97 -2.50 -7.34 5.59
CA ALA A 97 -2.88 -8.65 5.06
C ALA A 97 -3.07 -8.61 3.54
N ARG A 98 -3.83 -7.61 3.05
CA ARG A 98 -4.08 -7.45 1.61
C ARG A 98 -2.82 -7.17 0.81
N MET A 99 -1.87 -6.43 1.36
CA MET A 99 -0.60 -6.10 0.69
C MET A 99 0.42 -7.25 0.72
N LYS A 100 0.33 -8.17 1.69
CA LYS A 100 1.25 -9.32 1.82
C LYS A 100 0.94 -10.46 0.87
N ASP A 101 -0.34 -10.74 0.64
CA ASP A 101 -0.78 -11.97 -0.04
C ASP A 101 -1.07 -11.70 -1.53
N PRO A 102 -0.12 -11.93 -2.46
CA PRO A 102 -0.42 -11.84 -3.87
C PRO A 102 -1.47 -12.91 -4.23
N PRO A 103 -2.52 -12.57 -4.99
CA PRO A 103 -3.43 -13.58 -5.50
C PRO A 103 -2.62 -14.57 -6.33
N PHE A 104 -2.99 -15.85 -6.26
CA PHE A 104 -2.36 -16.91 -7.04
C PHE A 104 -2.70 -16.71 -8.52
N THR A 105 -2.02 -15.77 -9.18
CA THR A 105 -2.23 -15.45 -10.59
C THR A 105 -0.94 -15.70 -11.36
N ASP A 106 -1.05 -16.57 -12.35
CA ASP A 106 0.03 -17.14 -13.16
C ASP A 106 0.61 -16.16 -14.21
N THR A 107 0.29 -14.86 -14.09
CA THR A 107 0.36 -13.88 -15.21
C THR A 107 1.70 -13.15 -15.33
N SER A 108 2.71 -13.47 -14.53
CA SER A 108 4.01 -12.77 -14.57
C SER A 108 5.21 -13.70 -14.46
N LYS A 109 5.23 -14.82 -15.20
CA LYS A 109 6.30 -15.83 -15.14
C LYS A 109 7.72 -15.27 -15.34
N ASP A 110 7.87 -14.12 -16.00
CA ASP A 110 9.17 -13.51 -16.31
C ASP A 110 9.71 -12.51 -15.27
N LEU A 111 8.91 -12.12 -14.27
CA LEU A 111 9.35 -11.19 -13.22
C LEU A 111 9.91 -11.90 -11.99
N SER A 112 10.82 -11.25 -11.26
CA SER A 112 11.27 -11.75 -9.95
C SER A 112 10.11 -11.70 -8.94
N ALA A 113 10.18 -12.52 -7.89
CA ALA A 113 9.17 -12.53 -6.83
C ALA A 113 8.96 -11.15 -6.19
N VAL A 114 10.03 -10.35 -6.07
CA VAL A 114 9.99 -8.97 -5.55
C VAL A 114 9.13 -8.07 -6.44
N TRP A 115 9.33 -8.11 -7.76
CA TRP A 115 8.56 -7.25 -8.67
C TRP A 115 7.10 -7.68 -8.79
N ARG A 116 6.81 -8.98 -8.68
CA ARG A 116 5.42 -9.45 -8.54
C ARG A 116 4.76 -8.90 -7.29
N SER A 117 5.49 -8.87 -6.18
CA SER A 117 5.04 -8.28 -4.92
C SER A 117 4.69 -6.80 -5.08
N PHE A 118 5.55 -6.00 -5.72
CA PHE A 118 5.25 -4.57 -5.95
C PHE A 118 4.11 -4.32 -6.94
N LEU A 119 3.99 -5.12 -8.00
CA LEU A 119 2.82 -5.05 -8.88
C LEU A 119 1.53 -5.36 -8.13
N HIS A 120 1.55 -6.39 -7.28
CA HIS A 120 0.44 -6.72 -6.40
C HIS A 120 0.10 -5.58 -5.46
N MET A 121 1.10 -5.03 -4.77
CA MET A 121 0.93 -3.91 -3.83
C MET A 121 0.34 -2.68 -4.52
N GLY A 122 0.89 -2.28 -5.68
CA GLY A 122 0.39 -1.13 -6.42
C GLY A 122 -1.04 -1.32 -6.92
N LYS A 123 -1.36 -2.51 -7.45
CA LYS A 123 -2.72 -2.85 -7.88
C LYS A 123 -3.70 -2.84 -6.70
N THR A 124 -3.35 -3.52 -5.61
CA THR A 124 -4.15 -3.65 -4.40
C THR A 124 -4.43 -2.27 -3.79
N MET A 125 -3.39 -1.46 -3.57
CA MET A 125 -3.56 -0.09 -3.07
C MET A 125 -4.50 0.72 -3.96
N LYS A 126 -4.33 0.66 -5.28
CA LYS A 126 -5.19 1.41 -6.22
C LYS A 126 -6.65 0.97 -6.14
N GLU A 127 -6.92 -0.33 -6.26
CA GLU A 127 -8.28 -0.89 -6.27
C GLU A 127 -8.98 -0.67 -4.93
N ASP A 128 -8.26 -0.89 -3.84
CA ASP A 128 -8.80 -0.71 -2.49
C ASP A 128 -9.08 0.76 -2.21
N MET A 129 -8.16 1.68 -2.56
CA MET A 129 -8.40 3.11 -2.37
C MET A 129 -9.58 3.62 -3.20
N ILE A 130 -9.81 3.08 -4.41
CA ILE A 130 -10.99 3.41 -5.21
C ILE A 130 -12.25 2.96 -4.45
N THR A 131 -12.26 1.74 -3.93
CA THR A 131 -13.36 1.20 -3.10
C THR A 131 -13.57 2.04 -1.83
N VAL A 132 -12.48 2.48 -1.19
CA VAL A 132 -12.56 3.33 0.02
C VAL A 132 -13.28 4.63 -0.29
N VAL A 133 -12.88 5.31 -1.36
CA VAL A 133 -13.44 6.61 -1.76
C VAL A 133 -14.89 6.48 -2.25
N GLN A 134 -15.19 5.47 -3.06
CA GLN A 134 -16.50 5.34 -3.70
C GLN A 134 -17.55 4.71 -2.78
N ASP A 135 -17.18 3.68 -2.03
CA ASP A 135 -18.15 2.81 -1.38
C ASP A 135 -18.08 2.86 0.15
N ILE A 136 -16.89 3.00 0.75
CA ILE A 136 -16.71 2.98 2.22
C ILE A 136 -16.90 4.36 2.85
N GLN A 137 -16.40 5.42 2.20
CA GLN A 137 -16.30 6.76 2.79
C GLN A 137 -17.62 7.28 3.36
N GLN A 138 -18.74 6.99 2.69
CA GLN A 138 -20.08 7.45 3.07
C GLN A 138 -20.56 6.95 4.45
N TYR A 139 -20.00 5.86 4.97
CA TYR A 139 -20.41 5.30 6.27
C TYR A 139 -19.68 5.94 7.45
N TYR A 140 -18.60 6.67 7.22
CA TYR A 140 -17.74 7.21 8.27
C TYR A 140 -18.00 8.69 8.52
N PRO A 141 -18.08 9.14 9.79
CA PRO A 141 -18.11 10.55 10.09
C PRO A 141 -16.74 11.20 9.88
N GLN A 142 -16.74 12.52 9.62
CA GLN A 142 -15.53 13.30 9.30
C GLN A 142 -14.33 13.08 10.25
N PRO A 143 -14.49 12.97 11.60
CA PRO A 143 -13.36 12.81 12.51
C PRO A 143 -12.54 11.53 12.33
N PHE A 144 -13.05 10.53 11.59
CA PHE A 144 -12.32 9.31 11.29
C PHE A 144 -11.30 9.51 10.16
N ASN A 145 -11.55 10.47 9.27
CA ASN A 145 -10.73 10.72 8.09
C ASN A 145 -10.34 9.41 7.36
N VAL A 146 -11.36 8.61 7.03
CA VAL A 146 -11.19 7.21 6.58
C VAL A 146 -10.28 7.10 5.37
N CYS A 147 -10.45 7.96 4.35
CA CYS A 147 -9.61 7.93 3.15
C CYS A 147 -8.14 8.18 3.49
N CYS A 148 -7.82 9.19 4.31
CA CYS A 148 -6.43 9.45 4.70
C CYS A 148 -5.87 8.31 5.57
N THR A 149 -6.67 7.74 6.47
CA THR A 149 -6.21 6.62 7.32
C THR A 149 -5.82 5.41 6.49
N TYR A 150 -6.66 4.99 5.52
CA TYR A 150 -6.30 3.91 4.60
C TYR A 150 -5.09 4.28 3.74
N ALA A 151 -5.07 5.49 3.18
CA ALA A 151 -3.99 5.98 2.33
C ALA A 151 -2.63 5.94 3.05
N GLU A 152 -2.57 6.42 4.29
CA GLU A 152 -1.38 6.39 5.14
C GLU A 152 -0.95 4.96 5.46
N CYS A 153 -1.88 4.06 5.77
CA CYS A 153 -1.58 2.65 6.03
C CYS A 153 -0.98 1.97 4.79
N TYR A 154 -1.58 2.14 3.61
CA TYR A 154 -1.07 1.59 2.36
C TYR A 154 0.31 2.18 2.02
N HIS A 155 0.43 3.50 2.07
CA HIS A 155 1.68 4.20 1.77
C HIS A 155 2.81 3.77 2.69
N ARG A 156 2.57 3.72 4.01
CA ARG A 156 3.58 3.31 5.00
C ARG A 156 4.06 1.88 4.74
N TYR A 157 3.14 0.95 4.49
CA TYR A 157 3.51 -0.43 4.19
C TYR A 157 4.33 -0.50 2.89
N PHE A 158 3.87 0.16 1.83
CA PHE A 158 4.53 0.13 0.53
C PHE A 158 5.92 0.78 0.58
N SER A 159 6.05 1.94 1.23
CA SER A 159 7.32 2.63 1.47
C SER A 159 8.30 1.72 2.21
N SER A 160 7.87 1.09 3.31
CA SER A 160 8.71 0.18 4.09
C SER A 160 9.23 -1.00 3.27
N GLN A 161 8.42 -1.56 2.36
CA GLN A 161 8.86 -2.64 1.48
C GLN A 161 9.87 -2.14 0.43
N LEU A 162 9.67 -0.94 -0.14
CA LEU A 162 10.63 -0.35 -1.09
C LEU A 162 11.95 0.02 -0.41
N GLU A 163 11.91 0.60 0.78
CA GLU A 163 13.09 0.94 1.58
C GLU A 163 13.90 -0.33 1.91
N THR A 164 13.21 -1.42 2.25
CA THR A 164 13.87 -2.72 2.49
C THR A 164 14.60 -3.21 1.23
N VAL A 165 13.97 -3.09 0.06
CA VAL A 165 14.61 -3.49 -1.22
C VAL A 165 15.77 -2.56 -1.58
N ALA A 166 15.65 -1.26 -1.33
CA ALA A 166 16.68 -0.27 -1.61
C ALA A 166 17.96 -0.46 -0.77
N GLN A 167 17.89 -1.18 0.35
CA GLN A 167 19.05 -1.50 1.20
C GLN A 167 19.96 -2.60 0.62
N PHE A 168 19.50 -3.34 -0.39
CA PHE A 168 20.30 -4.38 -1.04
C PHE A 168 21.13 -3.83 -2.21
N GLU A 169 22.16 -4.58 -2.61
CA GLU A 169 22.85 -4.34 -3.87
C GLU A 169 21.94 -4.75 -5.03
N LEU A 170 21.37 -3.75 -5.72
CA LEU A 170 20.46 -3.96 -6.83
C LEU A 170 21.25 -4.03 -8.15
N GLY A 171 20.88 -4.97 -9.02
CA GLY A 171 21.34 -4.95 -10.41
C GLY A 171 20.73 -3.79 -11.19
N ASP A 172 21.25 -3.49 -12.38
CA ASP A 172 20.82 -2.32 -13.19
C ASP A 172 19.32 -2.35 -13.51
N LYS A 173 18.82 -3.52 -13.93
CA LYS A 173 17.38 -3.73 -14.20
C LYS A 173 16.53 -3.50 -12.96
N ASP A 174 16.97 -3.97 -11.80
CA ASP A 174 16.21 -3.85 -10.56
C ASP A 174 16.25 -2.40 -10.03
N THR A 175 17.38 -1.71 -10.19
CA THR A 175 17.52 -0.28 -9.91
C THR A 175 16.58 0.55 -10.79
N TYR A 176 16.55 0.29 -12.09
CA TYR A 176 15.61 0.94 -13.01
C TYR A 176 14.16 0.71 -12.62
N LEU A 177 13.78 -0.54 -12.33
CA LEU A 177 12.41 -0.87 -11.93
C LEU A 177 12.01 -0.17 -10.63
N LEU A 178 12.91 -0.09 -9.64
CA LEU A 178 12.67 0.63 -8.40
C LEU A 178 12.46 2.13 -8.65
N LEU A 179 13.35 2.77 -9.43
CA LEU A 179 13.24 4.18 -9.81
C LEU A 179 11.95 4.46 -10.58
N ASN A 180 11.59 3.60 -11.53
CA ASN A 180 10.35 3.72 -12.29
C ASN A 180 9.11 3.61 -11.39
N TRP A 181 9.12 2.74 -10.37
CA TRP A 181 8.04 2.70 -9.39
C TRP A 181 7.88 4.00 -8.61
N VAL A 182 8.99 4.51 -8.08
CA VAL A 182 9.00 5.69 -7.20
C VAL A 182 8.68 6.97 -7.97
N GLN A 183 9.25 7.14 -9.16
CA GLN A 183 9.19 8.40 -9.90
C GLN A 183 8.08 8.45 -10.96
N ASN A 184 7.57 7.30 -11.39
CA ASN A 184 6.60 7.25 -12.49
C ASN A 184 5.33 6.48 -12.11
N ILE A 185 5.42 5.19 -11.80
CA ILE A 185 4.22 4.36 -11.63
C ILE A 185 3.38 4.81 -10.42
N TYR A 186 3.98 4.92 -9.24
CA TYR A 186 3.27 5.32 -8.03
C TYR A 186 2.62 6.71 -8.14
N PRO A 187 3.38 7.79 -8.48
CA PRO A 187 2.77 9.11 -8.60
C PRO A 187 1.73 9.18 -9.71
N ASN A 188 1.97 8.60 -10.89
CA ASN A 188 1.07 8.79 -12.03
C ASN A 188 -0.14 7.85 -12.04
N GLN A 189 0.02 6.60 -11.61
CA GLN A 189 -1.05 5.60 -11.71
C GLN A 189 -1.91 5.49 -10.45
N ILE A 190 -1.37 5.87 -9.29
CA ILE A 190 -2.04 5.76 -7.99
C ILE A 190 -2.34 7.16 -7.44
N ARG A 191 -1.30 7.97 -7.19
CA ARG A 191 -1.49 9.28 -6.55
C ARG A 191 -2.29 10.26 -7.41
N ASN A 192 -1.96 10.36 -8.70
CA ASN A 192 -2.62 11.24 -9.66
C ASN A 192 -3.84 10.60 -10.34
N HIS A 193 -4.33 9.47 -9.80
CA HIS A 193 -5.52 8.84 -10.35
C HIS A 193 -6.73 9.78 -10.20
N PRO A 194 -7.56 9.99 -11.23
CA PRO A 194 -8.63 11.00 -11.20
C PRO A 194 -9.63 10.87 -10.05
N ILE A 195 -9.91 9.63 -9.63
CA ILE A 195 -10.81 9.34 -8.50
C ILE A 195 -10.13 9.63 -7.15
N LEU A 196 -8.82 9.43 -7.07
CA LEU A 196 -8.10 9.38 -5.80
C LEU A 196 -7.37 10.67 -5.45
N VAL A 197 -6.94 11.44 -6.45
CA VAL A 197 -6.05 12.61 -6.29
C VAL A 197 -6.52 13.57 -5.19
N LYS A 198 -7.82 13.90 -5.16
CA LYS A 198 -8.39 14.82 -4.18
C LYS A 198 -8.27 14.31 -2.74
N GLU A 199 -8.43 13.01 -2.51
CA GLU A 199 -8.39 12.43 -1.17
C GLU A 199 -6.95 12.08 -0.74
N LEU A 200 -6.10 11.64 -1.68
CA LEU A 200 -4.69 11.36 -1.44
C LEU A 200 -3.88 12.64 -1.18
N ASP A 201 -4.21 13.76 -1.82
CA ASP A 201 -3.54 15.04 -1.56
C ASP A 201 -3.80 15.55 -0.14
N LYS A 202 -4.98 15.26 0.44
CA LYS A 202 -5.27 15.58 1.85
C LYS A 202 -4.45 14.76 2.84
N ALA A 203 -4.02 13.56 2.43
CA ALA A 203 -3.18 12.70 3.25
C ALA A 203 -1.69 13.11 3.19
N GLU A 204 -1.35 14.11 2.37
CA GLU A 204 0.02 14.63 2.22
C GLU A 204 1.07 13.54 1.99
N LEU A 205 0.70 12.52 1.20
CA LEU A 205 1.58 11.37 0.95
C LEU A 205 2.85 11.83 0.23
N GLY A 206 3.99 11.45 0.79
CA GLY A 206 5.30 11.69 0.22
C GLY A 206 5.65 10.75 -0.94
N SER A 207 6.93 10.76 -1.29
CA SER A 207 7.51 9.72 -2.13
C SER A 207 7.61 8.39 -1.38
N LEU A 208 7.56 7.26 -2.10
CA LEU A 208 7.76 5.92 -1.51
C LEU A 208 9.20 5.66 -1.04
N LEU A 209 10.15 6.51 -1.42
CA LEU A 209 11.52 6.49 -0.92
C LEU A 209 11.94 7.90 -0.53
N PRO A 210 12.83 8.05 0.48
CA PRO A 210 13.46 9.32 0.80
C PRO A 210 14.15 9.95 -0.42
N PRO A 211 14.05 11.29 -0.64
CA PRO A 211 14.66 11.95 -1.79
C PRO A 211 16.19 11.76 -1.90
N GLN A 212 16.87 11.55 -0.77
CA GLN A 212 18.31 11.27 -0.76
C GLN A 212 18.61 9.89 -1.37
N ASP A 213 17.83 8.88 -1.01
CA ASP A 213 18.01 7.50 -1.50
C ASP A 213 17.69 7.43 -2.99
N ILE A 214 16.67 8.15 -3.45
CA ILE A 214 16.34 8.26 -4.88
C ILE A 214 17.54 8.82 -5.65
N LYS A 215 18.13 9.93 -5.19
CA LYS A 215 19.29 10.53 -5.86
C LYS A 215 20.49 9.60 -5.90
N GLN A 216 20.69 8.79 -4.86
CA GLN A 216 21.76 7.81 -4.83
C GLN A 216 21.52 6.67 -5.84
N LEU A 217 20.28 6.17 -5.92
CA LEU A 217 19.88 5.17 -6.90
C LEU A 217 20.01 5.71 -8.33
N GLU A 218 19.57 6.95 -8.58
CA GLU A 218 19.74 7.64 -9.87
C GLU A 218 21.21 7.76 -10.26
N ALA A 219 22.08 8.22 -9.35
CA ALA A 219 23.50 8.37 -9.63
C ALA A 219 24.15 7.01 -9.95
N THR A 220 23.81 5.96 -9.20
CA THR A 220 24.31 4.61 -9.43
C THR A 220 23.84 4.07 -10.78
N TYR A 221 22.55 4.21 -11.08
CA TYR A 221 21.96 3.82 -12.36
C TYR A 221 22.64 4.53 -13.53
N LEU A 222 22.80 5.85 -13.46
CA LEU A 222 23.43 6.64 -14.53
C LEU A 222 24.89 6.23 -14.76
N VAL A 223 25.67 5.98 -13.69
CA VAL A 223 27.06 5.52 -13.82
C VAL A 223 27.12 4.17 -14.53
N ASN A 224 26.27 3.23 -14.15
CA ASN A 224 26.24 1.90 -14.74
C ASN A 224 25.74 1.93 -16.19
N GLU A 225 24.68 2.69 -16.48
CA GLU A 225 24.11 2.82 -17.82
C GLU A 225 25.10 3.48 -18.78
N VAL A 226 25.80 4.54 -18.35
CA VAL A 226 26.85 5.19 -19.15
C VAL A 226 28.01 4.22 -19.42
N ALA A 227 28.42 3.45 -18.42
CA ALA A 227 29.47 2.45 -18.60
C ALA A 227 29.03 1.33 -19.56
N PHE A 228 27.79 0.87 -19.44
CA PHE A 228 27.19 -0.13 -20.34
C PHE A 228 27.17 0.36 -21.78
N VAL A 229 26.60 1.54 -22.04
CA VAL A 229 26.54 2.15 -23.38
C VAL A 229 27.95 2.33 -23.94
N LYS A 230 28.89 2.86 -23.15
CA LYS A 230 30.29 3.04 -23.59
C LYS A 230 30.95 1.71 -23.97
N ASN A 231 30.73 0.65 -23.20
CA ASN A 231 31.28 -0.67 -23.48
C ASN A 231 30.68 -1.28 -24.75
N CYS A 232 29.37 -1.16 -24.94
CA CYS A 232 28.69 -1.59 -26.17
C CYS A 232 29.24 -0.88 -27.40
N LEU A 233 29.32 0.46 -27.35
CA LEU A 233 29.85 1.26 -28.45
C LEU A 233 31.33 0.96 -28.76
N THR A 234 32.15 0.78 -27.72
CA THR A 234 33.56 0.41 -27.89
C THR A 234 33.68 -0.95 -28.56
N ARG A 235 32.87 -1.93 -28.15
CA ARG A 235 32.87 -3.28 -28.74
C ARG A 235 32.39 -3.29 -30.18
N SER A 236 31.32 -2.55 -30.52
CA SER A 236 30.86 -2.40 -31.90
C SER A 236 31.94 -1.77 -32.78
N LEU A 237 32.64 -0.74 -32.30
CA LEU A 237 33.75 -0.14 -33.02
C LEU A 237 34.93 -1.11 -33.22
N GLU A 238 35.32 -1.85 -32.19
CA GLU A 238 36.38 -2.86 -32.29
C GLU A 238 36.05 -3.97 -33.30
N MET A 239 34.78 -4.37 -33.38
CA MET A 239 34.33 -5.33 -34.38
C MET A 239 34.44 -4.74 -35.79
N GLU A 240 33.97 -3.52 -36.00
CA GLU A 240 34.02 -2.83 -37.28
C GLU A 240 35.47 -2.63 -37.76
N VAL A 241 36.37 -2.20 -36.87
CA VAL A 241 37.81 -2.07 -37.17
C VAL A 241 38.42 -3.40 -37.62
N LYS A 242 38.05 -4.52 -36.98
CA LYS A 242 38.50 -5.87 -37.38
C LYS A 242 37.92 -6.28 -38.74
N TRP A 243 36.74 -5.80 -39.11
CA TRP A 243 36.16 -6.03 -40.44
C TRP A 243 36.91 -5.24 -41.51
N TRP A 244 37.20 -3.95 -41.27
CA TRP A 244 37.98 -3.14 -42.20
C TRP A 244 39.39 -3.68 -42.43
N ALA A 245 40.02 -4.23 -41.39
CA ALA A 245 41.34 -4.85 -41.49
C ALA A 245 41.40 -6.08 -42.41
N LYS A 246 40.25 -6.67 -42.78
CA LYS A 246 40.18 -7.79 -43.73
C LYS A 246 40.14 -7.33 -45.20
N GLU A 247 40.14 -6.02 -45.46
CA GLU A 247 40.11 -5.41 -46.80
C GLU A 247 38.95 -5.91 -47.70
N ALA A 248 37.88 -6.42 -47.10
CA ALA A 248 36.69 -6.85 -47.82
C ALA A 248 35.83 -5.63 -48.19
N GLU A 249 35.25 -5.64 -49.40
CA GLU A 249 34.35 -4.58 -49.83
C GLU A 249 33.10 -4.51 -48.91
N PRO A 250 32.70 -3.31 -48.44
CA PRO A 250 31.52 -3.16 -47.61
C PRO A 250 30.27 -3.68 -48.33
N ARG A 251 29.34 -4.26 -47.56
CA ARG A 251 28.07 -4.74 -48.13
C ARG A 251 27.31 -3.57 -48.72
N MET A 252 26.75 -3.76 -49.91
CA MET A 252 25.80 -2.83 -50.50
C MET A 252 24.38 -3.33 -50.31
N LEU A 253 23.50 -2.46 -49.81
CA LEU A 253 22.05 -2.68 -49.75
C LEU A 253 21.38 -1.52 -50.49
N ASP A 254 20.51 -1.85 -51.45
CA ASP A 254 19.75 -0.89 -52.27
C ASP A 254 20.60 0.23 -52.92
N GLY A 255 21.82 -0.10 -53.33
CA GLY A 255 22.73 0.85 -53.99
C GLY A 255 23.54 1.75 -53.05
N CYS A 256 23.39 1.59 -51.73
CA CYS A 256 24.15 2.29 -50.70
C CYS A 256 25.08 1.35 -49.93
N PHE A 257 26.21 1.86 -49.44
CA PHE A 257 27.07 1.10 -48.52
C PHE A 257 26.40 0.96 -47.16
N HIS A 258 26.36 -0.27 -46.65
CA HIS A 258 25.80 -0.63 -45.37
C HIS A 258 26.89 -0.68 -44.29
N SER A 259 26.60 -0.12 -43.12
CA SER A 259 27.45 -0.22 -41.95
C SER A 259 26.63 -0.70 -40.76
N GLU A 260 26.99 -1.88 -40.25
CA GLU A 260 26.37 -2.44 -39.04
C GLU A 260 26.60 -1.51 -37.83
N LEU A 261 27.70 -0.77 -37.80
CA LEU A 261 28.01 0.18 -36.73
C LEU A 261 26.92 1.26 -36.56
N ALA A 262 26.37 1.80 -37.65
CA ALA A 262 25.31 2.81 -37.56
C ALA A 262 24.03 2.25 -36.92
N ILE A 263 23.72 0.98 -37.20
CA ILE A 263 22.58 0.27 -36.62
C ILE A 263 22.84 -0.03 -35.16
N ASP A 264 23.99 -0.61 -34.84
CA ASP A 264 24.42 -0.93 -33.48
C ASP A 264 24.37 0.30 -32.57
N VAL A 265 24.89 1.45 -33.03
CA VAL A 265 24.87 2.71 -32.27
C VAL A 265 23.43 3.18 -32.01
N THR A 266 22.56 3.08 -33.01
CA THR A 266 21.15 3.48 -32.89
C THR A 266 20.41 2.55 -31.92
N GLN A 267 20.65 1.24 -32.02
CA GLN A 267 20.00 0.24 -31.18
C GLN A 267 20.45 0.31 -29.71
N VAL A 268 21.73 0.57 -29.43
CA VAL A 268 22.23 0.78 -28.06
C VAL A 268 21.55 1.96 -27.38
N ARG A 269 21.26 3.02 -28.15
CA ARG A 269 20.51 4.19 -27.65
C ARG A 269 19.06 3.85 -27.32
N GLU A 270 18.42 2.99 -28.11
CA GLU A 270 17.02 2.57 -27.89
C GLU A 270 16.86 1.60 -26.71
N ILE A 271 17.86 0.79 -26.41
CA ILE A 271 17.82 -0.17 -25.27
C ILE A 271 18.04 0.55 -23.93
N SER A 272 18.74 1.69 -23.93
CA SER A 272 19.09 2.46 -22.73
C SER A 272 18.10 3.57 -22.35
N CYS A 273 17.10 3.86 -23.20
CA CYS A 273 16.05 4.88 -22.99
C CYS A 273 14.69 4.23 -22.74
#